data_AF-A0A945T7X5-F1
#
_entry.id   AF-A0A945T7X5-F1
#
_cell.length_a   1.000
_cell.length_b   1.000
_cell.length_c   1.000
_cell.angle_alpha   90.00
_cell.angle_beta   90.00
_cell.angle_gamma   90.00
#
_symmetry.space_group_name_H-M   'P 1'
#
loop_
_entity.id
_entity.type
_entity.pdbx_description
1 polymer ?
#
loop_
_entity_poly.entity_id
_entity_poly.type
_entity_poly.pdbx_seq_one_letter_code
_entity_poly.pdbx_strand_id
1 'polypeptide(L)'
;EAVASIMIGDPSTAPFGRYAKQALAASNVWGSVRDKITTRKHTTMLANNLAEAPVGAVGILFSTSITASLKTVLVIPESLHQPIRYYAAPVAGSALSDHALAFSQFLKSQEAITLADNRGFITNP
;
A
#
# COMPACT_ATOMS: atom_id res chain seq x y z
N GLU A 1 15.23 0.14 19.10
CA GLU A 1 14.20 0.49 20.11
C GLU A 1 13.10 -0.56 20.13
N ALA A 2 12.35 -0.69 21.22
CA ALA A 2 11.24 -1.63 21.30
C ALA A 2 10.03 -1.12 20.52
N VAL A 3 9.40 -1.98 19.71
CA VAL A 3 8.17 -1.64 18.98
C VAL A 3 6.99 -1.63 19.94
N ALA A 4 6.36 -0.46 20.10
CA ALA A 4 5.22 -0.21 20.97
C ALA A 4 3.88 -0.38 20.24
N SER A 5 3.79 0.09 18.99
CA SER A 5 2.59 -0.07 18.15
C SER A 5 2.95 -0.28 16.69
N ILE A 6 2.13 -1.04 15.98
CA ILE A 6 2.29 -1.32 14.54
C ILE A 6 1.01 -0.88 13.83
N MET A 7 1.11 0.16 13.01
CA MET A 7 0.01 0.65 12.20
C MET A 7 -0.03 -0.07 10.86
N ILE A 8 -1.19 -0.64 10.51
CA ILE A 8 -1.46 -1.24 9.19
C ILE A 8 -2.83 -0.81 8.68
N GLY A 9 -3.19 -1.24 7.46
CA GLY A 9 -4.58 -1.19 7.02
C GLY A 9 -5.40 -2.29 7.68
N ASP A 10 -6.72 -2.11 7.80
CA ASP A 10 -7.59 -3.22 8.20
C ASP A 10 -7.48 -4.38 7.18
N PRO A 11 -6.96 -5.55 7.57
CA PRO A 11 -6.77 -6.66 6.63
C PRO A 11 -8.08 -7.22 6.06
N SER A 12 -9.23 -6.97 6.68
CA SER A 12 -10.52 -7.44 6.17
C SER A 12 -11.02 -6.62 4.98
N THR A 13 -10.63 -5.34 4.90
CA THR A 13 -11.17 -4.39 3.91
C THR A 13 -10.09 -3.76 3.03
N ALA A 14 -8.93 -3.41 3.59
CA ALA A 14 -7.89 -2.66 2.92
C ALA A 14 -6.79 -3.56 2.29
N PRO A 15 -6.45 -3.38 0.99
CA PRO A 15 -5.38 -4.15 0.34
C PRO A 15 -4.02 -4.06 1.06
N PHE A 16 -3.57 -2.87 1.44
CA PHE A 16 -2.28 -2.69 2.15
C PHE A 16 -2.26 -3.40 3.51
N GLY A 17 -3.41 -3.50 4.18
CA GLY A 17 -3.59 -4.31 5.39
C GLY A 17 -3.46 -5.81 5.13
N ARG A 18 -4.06 -6.30 4.04
CA ARG A 18 -3.93 -7.71 3.61
C ARG A 18 -2.48 -8.09 3.35
N TYR A 19 -1.76 -7.29 2.58
CA TYR A 19 -0.35 -7.55 2.28
C TYR A 19 0.54 -7.48 3.53
N ALA A 20 0.30 -6.50 4.42
CA ALA A 20 1.01 -6.43 5.70
C ALA A 20 0.78 -7.69 6.55
N LYS A 21 -0.47 -8.17 6.67
CA LYS A 21 -0.79 -9.41 7.38
C LYS A 21 -0.15 -10.63 6.73
N GLN A 22 -0.16 -10.73 5.40
CA GLN A 22 0.52 -11.82 4.66
C GLN A 22 2.00 -11.84 5.00
N ALA A 23 2.69 -10.70 4.91
CA ALA A 23 4.11 -10.60 5.21
C ALA A 23 4.45 -11.01 6.64
N LEU A 24 3.69 -10.50 7.62
CA LEU A 24 3.86 -10.83 9.03
C LEU A 24 3.57 -12.32 9.32
N ALA A 25 2.59 -12.91 8.63
CA ALA A 25 2.24 -14.32 8.78
C ALA A 25 3.30 -15.23 8.14
N ALA A 26 3.75 -14.93 6.92
CA ALA A 26 4.83 -15.66 6.24
C ALA A 26 6.16 -15.60 7.00
N SER A 27 6.36 -14.52 7.75
CA SER A 27 7.51 -14.35 8.66
C SER A 27 7.32 -14.99 10.03
N ASN A 28 6.19 -15.67 10.30
CA ASN A 28 5.83 -16.27 11.58
C ASN A 28 5.76 -15.30 12.78
N VAL A 29 5.61 -14.00 12.55
CA VAL A 29 5.56 -12.97 13.62
C VAL A 29 4.16 -12.45 13.89
N TRP A 30 3.17 -12.70 13.02
CA TRP A 30 1.81 -12.21 13.21
C TRP A 30 1.24 -12.51 14.60
N GLY A 31 1.43 -13.74 15.10
CA GLY A 31 0.93 -14.16 16.41
C GLY A 31 1.50 -13.36 17.57
N SER A 32 2.77 -12.94 17.50
CA SER A 32 3.45 -12.22 18.59
C SER A 32 3.22 -10.71 18.56
N VAL A 33 2.82 -10.15 17.42
CA VAL A 33 2.65 -8.70 17.27
C VAL A 33 1.21 -8.23 17.16
N ARG A 34 0.25 -9.14 16.94
CA ARG A 34 -1.16 -8.78 16.67
C ARG A 34 -1.78 -7.90 17.75
N ASP A 35 -1.38 -8.06 19.01
CA ASP A 35 -1.93 -7.28 20.13
C ASP A 35 -1.39 -5.82 20.14
N LYS A 36 -0.33 -5.54 19.36
CA LYS A 36 0.22 -4.19 19.13
C LYS A 36 -0.31 -3.54 17.85
N ILE A 37 -1.12 -4.26 17.08
CA ILE A 37 -1.61 -3.78 15.79
C ILE A 37 -2.75 -2.79 15.99
N THR A 38 -2.65 -1.63 15.32
CA THR A 38 -3.77 -0.71 15.15
C THR A 38 -4.02 -0.48 13.66
N THR A 39 -5.28 -0.26 13.27
CA THR A 39 -5.65 -0.15 11.86
C THR A 39 -5.94 1.30 11.47
N ARG A 40 -5.75 1.61 10.18
CA ARG A 40 -6.12 2.88 9.55
C ARG A 40 -6.86 2.60 8.24
N LYS A 41 -7.73 3.52 7.84
CA LYS A 41 -8.62 3.33 6.68
C LYS A 41 -7.89 3.42 5.34
N HIS A 42 -6.94 4.36 5.22
CA HIS A 42 -6.20 4.63 3.99
C HIS A 42 -4.73 4.93 4.28
N THR A 43 -3.86 4.74 3.29
CA THR A 43 -2.39 4.87 3.44
C THR A 43 -1.97 6.27 3.88
N THR A 44 -2.59 7.33 3.34
CA THR A 44 -2.29 8.73 3.74
C THR A 44 -2.57 8.99 5.22
N MET A 45 -3.70 8.47 5.74
CA MET A 45 -4.05 8.62 7.16
C MET A 45 -3.03 7.91 8.05
N LEU A 46 -2.57 6.72 7.64
CA LEU A 46 -1.51 6.00 8.36
C LEU A 46 -0.20 6.78 8.31
N ALA A 47 0.24 7.25 7.15
CA ALA A 47 1.46 8.03 7.01
C ALA A 47 1.46 9.28 7.89
N ASN A 48 0.37 10.04 7.88
CA ASN A 48 0.22 11.24 8.71
C ASN A 48 0.25 10.89 10.20
N ASN A 49 -0.50 9.87 10.62
CA ASN A 49 -0.50 9.46 12.02
C ASN A 49 0.86 8.91 12.48
N LEU A 50 1.61 8.27 11.60
CA LEU A 50 2.95 7.76 11.92
C LEU A 50 3.97 8.89 12.05
N ALA A 51 3.85 9.95 11.25
CA ALA A 51 4.73 11.12 11.32
C ALA A 51 4.59 11.90 12.65
N GLU A 52 3.43 11.81 13.30
CA GLU A 52 3.13 12.45 14.59
C GLU A 52 3.20 11.47 15.77
N ALA A 53 3.53 10.21 15.52
CA ALA A 53 3.48 9.16 16.53
C ALA A 53 4.64 9.24 17.53
N PRO A 54 4.45 8.79 18.77
CA PRO A 54 5.53 8.68 19.74
C PRO A 54 6.57 7.64 19.31
N VAL A 55 7.77 7.73 19.93
CA VAL A 55 8.86 6.77 19.75
C VAL A 55 8.37 5.33 19.92
N GLY A 56 8.84 4.44 19.04
CA GLY A 56 8.45 3.01 19.04
C GLY A 56 7.18 2.70 18.25
N ALA A 57 6.49 3.69 17.67
CA ALA A 57 5.46 3.45 16.66
C ALA A 57 6.10 3.15 15.30
N VAL A 58 5.61 2.10 14.63
CA VAL A 58 6.00 1.75 13.25
C VAL A 58 4.76 1.55 12.40
N GLY A 59 4.91 1.62 11.08
CA GLY A 59 3.83 1.33 10.15
C GLY A 59 4.29 0.53 8.95
N ILE A 60 3.36 -0.21 8.36
CA ILE A 60 3.58 -0.94 7.09
C ILE A 60 2.74 -0.26 6.01
N LEU A 61 3.43 0.30 5.02
CA LEU A 61 2.87 1.07 3.91
C LEU A 61 3.44 0.57 2.58
N PHE A 62 2.78 0.90 1.48
CA PHE A 62 3.42 0.82 0.16
C PHE A 62 4.53 1.86 0.06
N SER A 63 5.60 1.54 -0.67
CA SER A 63 6.73 2.43 -0.92
C SER A 63 6.30 3.80 -1.47
N THR A 64 5.33 3.80 -2.39
CA THR A 64 4.76 5.00 -3.00
C THR A 64 3.95 5.88 -2.04
N SER A 65 3.65 5.39 -0.83
CA SER A 65 2.95 6.14 0.24
C SER A 65 3.89 6.67 1.33
N ILE A 66 5.20 6.41 1.24
CA ILE A 66 6.18 6.93 2.20
C ILE A 66 6.46 8.41 1.87
N THR A 67 6.30 9.27 2.87
CA THR A 67 6.57 10.71 2.78
C THR A 67 7.95 11.05 3.34
N ALA A 68 8.47 12.25 3.05
CA ALA A 68 9.77 12.71 3.56
C ALA A 68 9.83 12.83 5.10
N SER A 69 8.67 12.91 5.76
CA SER A 69 8.55 12.91 7.22
C SER A 69 8.71 11.52 7.86
N LEU A 70 8.80 10.47 7.04
CA LEU A 70 8.93 9.08 7.49
C LEU A 70 10.30 8.53 7.10
N LYS A 71 10.77 7.56 7.88
CA LYS A 71 11.99 6.82 7.61
C LYS A 71 11.66 5.35 7.34
N THR A 72 12.10 4.84 6.20
CA THR A 72 12.03 3.40 5.89
C THR A 72 13.04 2.64 6.74
N VAL A 73 12.56 1.71 7.56
CA VAL A 73 13.41 0.86 8.42
C VAL A 73 13.62 -0.53 7.86
N LEU A 74 12.70 -1.00 7.01
CA LEU A 74 12.75 -2.31 6.37
C LEU A 74 11.93 -2.26 5.07
N VAL A 75 12.47 -2.82 4.00
CA VAL A 75 11.69 -3.19 2.80
C VAL A 75 11.28 -4.65 2.97
N ILE A 76 9.98 -4.93 2.86
CA ILE A 76 9.46 -6.29 2.98
C ILE A 76 9.83 -7.09 1.72
N PRO A 77 10.51 -8.25 1.83
CA PRO A 77 10.76 -9.11 0.69
C PRO A 77 9.48 -9.53 -0.05
N GLU A 78 9.52 -9.51 -1.38
CA GLU A 78 8.37 -9.88 -2.22
C GLU A 78 7.89 -11.32 -1.99
N SER A 79 8.79 -12.22 -1.56
CA SER A 79 8.45 -13.61 -1.25
C SER A 79 7.51 -13.78 -0.04
N LEU A 80 7.32 -12.74 0.77
CA LEU A 80 6.50 -12.79 1.97
C LEU A 80 5.03 -12.40 1.74
N HIS A 81 4.68 -11.93 0.56
CA HIS A 81 3.30 -11.57 0.24
C HIS A 81 2.98 -11.85 -1.23
N GLN A 82 1.69 -11.84 -1.57
CA GLN A 82 1.31 -11.93 -2.97
C GLN A 82 1.72 -10.66 -3.73
N PRO A 83 2.00 -10.72 -5.05
CA PRO A 83 2.32 -9.54 -5.83
C PRO A 83 1.27 -8.43 -5.68
N ILE A 84 1.73 -7.19 -5.50
CA ILE A 84 0.86 -6.02 -5.39
C ILE A 84 0.54 -5.53 -6.80
N ARG A 85 -0.74 -5.66 -7.21
CA ARG A 85 -1.19 -5.30 -8.56
C ARG A 85 -2.34 -4.31 -8.51
N TYR A 86 -2.25 -3.27 -9.33
CA TYR A 86 -3.29 -2.26 -9.49
C TYR A 86 -4.01 -2.50 -10.82
N TYR A 87 -5.27 -2.91 -10.74
CA TYR A 87 -6.12 -3.15 -11.90
C TYR A 87 -7.06 -1.98 -12.12
N ALA A 88 -7.25 -1.60 -13.38
CA ALA A 88 -8.24 -0.61 -13.80
C ALA A 88 -9.11 -1.20 -14.91
N ALA A 89 -10.42 -0.99 -14.82
CA ALA A 89 -11.39 -1.45 -15.82
C ALA A 89 -12.55 -0.46 -15.94
N PRO A 90 -13.06 -0.21 -17.16
CA PRO A 90 -14.33 0.49 -17.34
C PRO A 90 -15.48 -0.23 -16.63
N VAL A 91 -16.39 0.52 -16.00
CA VAL A 91 -17.56 -0.04 -15.32
C VAL A 91 -18.67 -0.35 -16.33
N ALA A 92 -19.16 -1.59 -16.32
CA ALA A 92 -20.30 -2.00 -17.14
C ALA A 92 -21.54 -1.16 -16.77
N GLY A 93 -22.13 -0.49 -17.76
CA GLY A 93 -23.29 0.41 -17.55
C GLY A 93 -22.94 1.87 -17.28
N SER A 94 -21.67 2.27 -17.45
CA SER A 94 -21.30 3.70 -17.40
C SER A 94 -22.04 4.49 -18.49
N ALA A 95 -22.71 5.57 -18.09
CA ALA A 95 -23.29 6.55 -19.01
C ALA A 95 -22.23 7.26 -19.88
N LEU A 96 -20.95 7.14 -19.52
CA LEU A 96 -19.79 7.72 -20.19
C LEU A 96 -18.87 6.63 -20.75
N SER A 97 -19.43 5.60 -21.38
CA SER A 97 -18.68 4.42 -21.83
C SER A 97 -17.51 4.76 -22.76
N ASP A 98 -17.71 5.66 -23.73
CA ASP A 98 -16.64 6.06 -24.67
C ASP A 98 -15.50 6.80 -23.95
N HIS A 99 -15.82 7.67 -22.99
CA HIS A 99 -14.82 8.39 -22.19
C HIS A 99 -14.06 7.44 -21.25
N ALA A 100 -14.75 6.47 -20.65
CA ALA A 100 -14.13 5.46 -19.81
C ALA A 100 -13.16 4.57 -20.61
N LEU A 101 -13.53 4.21 -21.85
CA LEU A 101 -12.65 3.47 -22.75
C LEU A 101 -11.44 4.31 -23.18
N ALA A 102 -11.66 5.56 -23.59
CA ALA A 102 -10.58 6.49 -23.96
C ALA A 102 -9.60 6.70 -22.79
N PHE A 103 -10.10 6.89 -21.57
CA PHE A 103 -9.26 7.02 -20.38
C PHE A 103 -8.50 5.72 -20.08
N SER A 104 -9.13 4.57 -20.23
CA SER A 104 -8.44 3.27 -20.07
C SER A 104 -7.33 3.07 -21.10
N GLN A 105 -7.50 3.56 -22.33
CA GLN A 105 -6.44 3.57 -23.35
C GLN A 105 -5.31 4.55 -22.98
N PHE A 106 -5.66 5.75 -22.49
CA PHE A 106 -4.67 6.72 -22.01
C PHE A 106 -3.80 6.16 -20.88
N LEU A 107 -4.38 5.44 -19.91
CA LEU A 107 -3.62 4.79 -18.83
C LEU A 107 -2.58 3.77 -19.32
N LYS A 108 -2.71 3.28 -20.55
CA LYS A 108 -1.75 2.36 -21.21
C LYS A 108 -0.75 3.08 -22.13
N SER A 109 -0.86 4.39 -22.28
CA SER A 109 0.06 5.18 -23.09
C SER A 109 1.43 5.30 -22.43
N GLN A 110 2.46 5.56 -23.23
CA GLN A 110 3.83 5.79 -22.72
C GLN A 110 3.90 6.97 -21.76
N GLU A 111 3.06 7.99 -21.94
CA GLU A 111 2.99 9.15 -21.05
C GLU A 111 2.53 8.73 -19.65
N ALA A 112 1.42 8.00 -19.56
CA ALA A 112 0.88 7.53 -18.28
C ALA A 112 1.81 6.52 -17.59
N ILE A 113 2.45 5.63 -18.36
CA ILE A 113 3.43 4.66 -17.87
C ILE A 113 4.63 5.39 -17.26
N THR A 114 5.23 6.33 -17.99
CA THR A 114 6.35 7.15 -17.52
C THR A 114 5.99 7.92 -16.24
N LEU A 115 4.77 8.46 -16.16
CA LEU A 115 4.28 9.15 -14.97
C LEU A 115 4.20 8.19 -13.76
N ALA A 116 3.68 6.97 -13.95
CA ALA A 116 3.56 5.99 -12.89
C ALA A 116 4.95 5.49 -12.42
N ASP A 117 5.88 5.22 -13.33
CA ASP A 117 7.27 4.86 -13.01
C ASP A 117 7.96 5.95 -12.18
N ASN A 118 7.82 7.22 -12.59
CA ASN A 118 8.35 8.37 -11.85
C ASN A 118 7.75 8.54 -10.45
N ARG A 119 6.57 7.94 -10.20
CA ARG A 119 5.91 7.91 -8.88
C ARG A 119 6.24 6.64 -8.08
N GLY A 120 7.11 5.78 -8.58
CA GLY A 120 7.59 4.58 -7.91
C GLY A 120 6.69 3.35 -8.08
N PHE A 121 5.78 3.36 -9.05
CA PHE A 121 5.09 2.13 -9.47
C PHE A 121 5.98 1.34 -10.43
N ILE A 122 5.80 0.03 -10.47
CA ILE A 122 6.43 -0.86 -11.45
C ILE A 122 5.39 -1.11 -12.54
N THR A 123 5.60 -0.58 -13.73
CA THR A 123 4.64 -0.65 -14.84
C THR A 123 4.98 -1.69 -15.91
N ASN A 124 6.23 -2.18 -15.90
CA ASN A 124 6.70 -3.27 -16.76
C ASN A 124 6.91 -4.52 -15.90
N PRO A 125 6.24 -5.66 -16.17
CA PRO A 125 6.64 -6.94 -15.61
C PRO A 125 7.94 -7.45 -16.25
#